data_AF-A0A2M7CQV4-F1
#
_entry.id   AF-A0A2M7CQV4-F1
#
_cell.length_a   1.000
_cell.length_b   1.000
_cell.length_c   1.000
_cell.angle_alpha   90.00
_cell.angle_beta   90.00
_cell.angle_gamma   90.00
#
_symmetry.space_group_name_H-M   'P 1'
#
loop_
_entity.id
_entity.type
_entity.pdbx_description
1 polymer ?
#
loop_
_entity_poly.entity_id
_entity_poly.type
_entity_poly.pdbx_seq_one_letter_code
_entity_poly.pdbx_strand_id
1 'polypeptide(L)'
;MRYLIFLLSTFYFLLSTVVVFAAAPEELKQSIEQKAQELENIGKQIQENQQKLEVVQGGKKTLQKEVNNVQTQIKQIDLGIKSSEVNIEKLGLEVESLQYNISDSEKQIIQKKDAIAEILRELQQKENESPLVTFLKNKTLSDGVFEAQTLADLNNNL
;
A
#
# COMPACT_ATOMS: atom_id res chain seq x y z
N MET A 1 17.77 -47.50 3.87
CA MET A 1 17.52 -46.58 5.01
C MET A 1 18.07 -45.17 4.82
N ARG A 2 19.23 -44.96 4.17
CA ARG A 2 19.84 -43.64 3.98
C ARG A 2 19.13 -42.73 2.95
N TYR A 3 18.50 -43.33 1.93
CA TYR A 3 17.67 -42.62 0.94
C TYR A 3 16.28 -42.22 1.46
N LEU A 4 15.75 -42.95 2.46
CA LEU A 4 14.43 -42.66 3.04
C LEU A 4 14.47 -41.40 3.94
N ILE A 5 15.60 -41.19 4.62
CA ILE A 5 15.85 -40.00 5.46
C ILE A 5 16.05 -38.74 4.60
N PHE A 6 16.70 -38.89 3.43
CA PHE A 6 16.84 -37.80 2.47
C PHE A 6 15.49 -37.35 1.89
N LEU A 7 14.63 -38.29 1.51
CA LEU A 7 13.27 -38.00 1.01
C LEU A 7 12.38 -37.31 2.07
N LEU A 8 12.49 -37.71 3.33
CA LEU A 8 11.74 -37.09 4.44
C LEU A 8 12.19 -35.64 4.72
N SER A 9 13.49 -35.37 4.58
CA SER A 9 14.06 -34.03 4.76
C SER A 9 13.69 -33.08 3.63
N THR A 10 13.63 -33.57 2.38
CA THR A 10 13.18 -32.77 1.23
C THR A 10 11.68 -32.48 1.31
N PHE A 11 10.90 -33.43 1.85
CA PHE A 11 9.46 -33.23 2.08
C PHE A 11 9.18 -32.20 3.19
N TYR A 12 10.00 -32.16 4.24
CA TYR A 12 9.88 -31.15 5.30
C TYR A 12 10.19 -29.74 4.81
N PHE A 13 11.13 -29.60 3.86
CA PHE A 13 11.46 -28.32 3.23
C PHE A 13 10.36 -27.82 2.28
N LEU A 14 9.59 -28.72 1.67
CA LEU A 14 8.45 -28.36 0.81
C LEU A 14 7.19 -27.96 1.59
N LEU A 15 7.04 -28.39 2.86
CA LEU A 15 5.93 -27.97 3.72
C LEU A 15 6.15 -26.61 4.42
N SER A 16 7.37 -26.06 4.40
CA SER A 16 7.69 -24.80 5.07
C SER A 16 7.47 -23.56 4.21
N THR A 17 6.78 -23.67 3.07
CA THR A 17 6.30 -22.47 2.35
C THR A 17 5.21 -21.83 3.19
N VAL A 18 5.65 -20.93 4.07
CA VAL A 18 4.80 -20.04 4.85
C VAL A 18 3.88 -19.34 3.87
N VAL A 19 2.57 -19.53 4.05
CA VAL A 19 1.55 -18.79 3.32
C VAL A 19 1.70 -17.34 3.73
N VAL A 20 2.37 -16.54 2.91
CA VAL A 20 2.42 -15.08 3.06
C VAL A 20 1.06 -14.55 2.63
N PHE A 21 0.14 -14.47 3.58
CA PHE A 21 -1.14 -13.78 3.40
C PHE A 21 -0.85 -12.28 3.24
N ALA A 22 -0.95 -11.77 2.02
CA ALA A 22 -0.90 -10.34 1.69
C ALA A 22 -2.26 -9.66 1.91
N ALA A 23 -2.97 -9.98 3.00
CA ALA A 23 -4.35 -9.53 3.27
C ALA A 23 -4.46 -8.17 4.00
N ALA A 24 -3.34 -7.49 4.25
CA ALA A 24 -3.31 -6.26 5.04
C ALA A 24 -4.04 -5.00 4.47
N PRO A 25 -4.17 -4.78 3.14
CA PRO A 25 -4.70 -3.50 2.65
C PRO A 25 -6.20 -3.27 2.83
N GLU A 26 -7.03 -4.30 2.66
CA GLU A 26 -8.50 -4.12 2.60
C GLU A 26 -9.12 -4.00 4.00
N GLU A 27 -8.67 -4.81 4.97
CA GLU A 27 -9.11 -4.71 6.38
C GLU A 27 -8.71 -3.36 6.99
N LEU A 28 -7.52 -2.85 6.64
CA LEU A 28 -7.05 -1.54 7.08
C LEU A 28 -7.91 -0.41 6.49
N LYS A 29 -8.26 -0.49 5.21
CA LYS A 29 -9.15 0.47 4.55
C LYS A 29 -10.53 0.49 5.20
N GLN A 30 -11.11 -0.67 5.49
CA GLN A 30 -12.38 -0.77 6.22
C GLN A 30 -12.30 -0.14 7.61
N SER A 31 -11.19 -0.33 8.32
CA SER A 31 -10.97 0.26 9.64
C SER A 31 -10.91 1.80 9.58
N ILE A 32 -10.24 2.37 8.56
CA ILE A 32 -10.21 3.82 8.33
C ILE A 32 -11.62 4.36 8.06
N GLU A 33 -12.40 3.66 7.24
CA GLU A 33 -13.77 4.05 6.90
C GLU A 33 -14.71 4.00 8.12
N GLN A 34 -14.59 2.97 8.95
CA GLN A 34 -15.32 2.88 10.23
C GLN A 34 -15.00 4.07 11.14
N LYS A 35 -13.73 4.45 11.26
CA LYS A 35 -13.32 5.62 12.06
C LYS A 35 -13.83 6.93 11.48
N ALA A 36 -13.88 7.05 10.15
CA ALA A 36 -14.49 8.21 9.49
C ALA A 36 -16.00 8.33 9.81
N GLN A 37 -16.72 7.20 9.82
CA GLN A 37 -18.13 7.18 10.15
C GLN A 37 -18.40 7.45 11.64
N GLU A 38 -17.52 6.95 12.52
CA GLU A 38 -17.53 7.30 13.96
C GLU A 38 -17.37 8.82 14.16
N LEU A 39 -16.42 9.45 13.46
CA LEU A 39 -16.23 10.91 13.48
C LEU A 39 -17.46 11.69 12.98
N GLU A 40 -18.12 11.21 11.92
CA GLU A 40 -19.35 11.84 11.42
C GLU A 40 -20.46 11.85 12.48
N ASN A 41 -20.64 10.73 13.18
CA ASN A 41 -21.63 10.60 14.24
C ASN A 41 -21.30 11.50 15.44
N ILE A 42 -20.04 11.57 15.85
CA ILE A 42 -19.61 12.50 16.91
C ILE A 42 -19.82 13.95 16.47
N GLY A 43 -19.53 14.28 15.22
CA GLY A 43 -19.78 15.61 14.64
C GLY A 43 -21.25 16.03 14.73
N LYS A 44 -22.18 15.12 14.42
CA LYS A 44 -23.63 15.36 14.61
C LYS A 44 -23.97 15.64 16.07
N GLN A 45 -23.45 14.87 17.01
CA GLN A 45 -23.68 15.07 18.44
C GLN A 45 -23.13 16.42 18.93
N ILE A 46 -21.94 16.82 18.44
CA ILE A 46 -21.34 18.13 18.70
C ILE A 46 -22.26 19.26 18.22
N GLN A 47 -22.82 19.13 17.02
CA GLN A 47 -23.73 20.13 16.44
C GLN A 47 -25.05 20.23 17.23
N GLU A 48 -25.67 19.10 17.58
CA GLU A 48 -26.88 19.07 18.40
C GLU A 48 -26.65 19.71 19.78
N ASN A 49 -25.49 19.45 20.38
CA ASN A 49 -25.15 19.96 21.70
C ASN A 49 -24.78 21.45 21.66
N GLN A 50 -24.19 21.92 20.56
CA GLN A 50 -23.99 23.35 20.27
C GLN A 50 -25.34 24.09 20.17
N GLN A 51 -26.33 23.55 19.47
CA GLN A 51 -27.68 24.14 19.37
C GLN A 51 -28.36 24.24 20.74
N LYS A 52 -28.19 23.24 21.61
CA LYS A 52 -28.72 23.27 22.98
C LYS A 52 -28.10 24.42 23.79
N LEU A 53 -26.81 24.68 23.63
CA LEU A 53 -26.13 25.80 24.30
C LEU A 53 -26.68 27.16 23.85
N GLU A 54 -26.97 27.33 22.55
CA GLU A 54 -27.52 28.58 22.00
C GLU A 54 -28.94 28.87 22.54
N VAL A 55 -29.82 27.86 22.58
CA VAL A 55 -31.19 28.01 23.11
C VAL A 55 -31.17 28.40 24.60
N VAL A 56 -30.22 27.87 25.37
CA VAL A 56 -30.08 28.18 26.80
C VAL A 56 -29.67 29.64 27.02
N GLN A 57 -29.02 30.35 26.09
CA GLN A 57 -28.59 31.73 26.32
C GLN A 57 -29.74 32.77 26.38
N GLY A 58 -30.93 32.49 25.83
CA GLY A 58 -32.02 33.48 25.67
C GLY A 58 -32.98 33.73 26.86
N GLY A 59 -33.03 32.87 27.88
CA GLY A 59 -34.00 32.96 29.00
C GLY A 59 -33.50 33.62 30.30
N LYS A 60 -34.40 33.88 31.28
CA LYS A 60 -34.05 34.37 32.65
C LYS A 60 -32.95 33.49 33.32
N LYS A 61 -31.98 34.12 33.99
CA LYS A 61 -30.88 33.44 34.70
C LYS A 61 -31.36 32.85 36.03
N THR A 62 -31.21 31.54 36.21
CA THR A 62 -31.39 30.83 37.49
C THR A 62 -30.16 29.96 37.76
N LEU A 63 -29.87 29.63 39.02
CA LEU A 63 -28.73 28.77 39.36
C LEU A 63 -28.83 27.39 38.67
N GLN A 64 -30.02 26.80 38.63
CA GLN A 64 -30.27 25.53 37.93
C GLN A 64 -29.92 25.61 36.43
N LYS A 65 -30.19 26.76 35.81
CA LYS A 65 -29.89 26.98 34.40
C LYS A 65 -28.39 27.10 34.14
N GLU A 66 -27.65 27.79 35.02
CA GLU A 66 -26.19 27.87 34.92
C GLU A 66 -25.54 26.49 35.13
N VAL A 67 -26.04 25.68 36.07
CA VAL A 67 -25.60 24.29 36.25
C VAL A 67 -25.84 23.46 34.98
N ASN A 68 -27.02 23.55 34.39
CA ASN A 68 -27.33 22.85 33.14
C ASN A 68 -26.46 23.33 31.97
N ASN A 69 -26.13 24.62 31.90
CA ASN A 69 -25.24 25.20 30.90
C ASN A 69 -23.82 24.63 31.05
N VAL A 70 -23.27 24.65 32.26
CA VAL A 70 -21.95 24.05 32.56
C VAL A 70 -21.93 22.57 32.21
N GLN A 71 -22.96 21.81 32.57
CA GLN A 71 -23.06 20.39 32.24
C GLN A 71 -23.07 20.14 30.72
N THR A 72 -23.74 21.01 29.97
CA THR A 72 -23.81 20.92 28.51
C THR A 72 -22.47 21.28 27.87
N GLN A 73 -21.75 22.26 28.42
CA GLN A 73 -20.38 22.62 28.00
C GLN A 73 -19.37 21.50 28.29
N ILE A 74 -19.47 20.85 29.47
CA ILE A 74 -18.66 19.67 29.79
C ILE A 74 -18.90 18.59 28.73
N LYS A 75 -20.16 18.28 28.42
CA LYS A 75 -20.50 17.32 27.38
C LYS A 75 -19.95 17.72 26.00
N GLN A 76 -19.93 19.01 25.68
CA GLN A 76 -19.34 19.50 24.43
C GLN A 76 -17.84 19.24 24.36
N ILE A 77 -17.13 19.51 25.46
CA ILE A 77 -15.70 19.28 25.60
C ILE A 77 -15.40 17.78 25.51
N ASP A 78 -16.16 16.94 26.20
CA ASP A 78 -16.00 15.48 26.18
C ASP A 78 -16.19 14.91 24.76
N LEU A 79 -17.18 15.40 24.02
CA LEU A 79 -17.37 15.03 22.61
C LEU A 79 -16.20 15.49 21.72
N GLY A 80 -15.66 16.68 21.98
CA GLY A 80 -14.47 17.18 21.30
C GLY A 80 -13.22 16.35 21.58
N ILE A 81 -13.02 15.92 22.82
CA ILE A 81 -11.96 14.99 23.23
C ILE A 81 -12.13 13.67 22.48
N LYS A 82 -13.34 13.08 22.52
CA LYS A 82 -13.62 11.82 21.83
C LYS A 82 -13.38 11.91 20.33
N SER A 83 -13.77 13.01 19.70
CA SER A 83 -13.48 13.28 18.28
C SER A 83 -11.98 13.31 18.00
N SER A 84 -11.22 13.98 18.86
CA SER A 84 -9.75 14.06 18.73
C SER A 84 -9.08 12.69 18.87
N GLU A 85 -9.52 11.87 19.82
CA GLU A 85 -9.04 10.49 20.02
C GLU A 85 -9.29 9.62 18.78
N VAL A 86 -10.53 9.61 18.28
CA VAL A 86 -10.90 8.83 17.09
C VAL A 86 -10.13 9.32 15.86
N ASN A 87 -9.89 10.62 15.75
CA ASN A 87 -9.09 11.17 14.66
C ASN A 87 -7.61 10.76 14.76
N ILE A 88 -7.05 10.68 15.97
CA ILE A 88 -5.69 10.15 16.19
C ILE A 88 -5.61 8.67 15.76
N GLU A 89 -6.59 7.85 16.15
CA GLU A 89 -6.67 6.45 15.73
C GLU A 89 -6.74 6.32 14.19
N LYS A 90 -7.60 7.12 13.55
CA LYS A 90 -7.72 7.17 12.08
C LYS A 90 -6.41 7.53 11.40
N LEU A 91 -5.73 8.57 11.88
CA LEU A 91 -4.42 8.99 11.35
C LEU A 91 -3.36 7.91 11.53
N GLY A 92 -3.40 7.16 12.65
CA GLY A 92 -2.52 6.00 12.85
C GLY A 92 -2.70 4.93 11.78
N LEU A 93 -3.96 4.60 11.44
CA LEU A 93 -4.27 3.64 10.37
C LEU A 93 -3.88 4.16 8.98
N GLU A 94 -4.06 5.46 8.72
CA GLU A 94 -3.60 6.08 7.47
C GLU A 94 -2.08 6.03 7.32
N VAL A 95 -1.32 6.25 8.41
CA VAL A 95 0.13 6.08 8.43
C VAL A 95 0.53 4.64 8.11
N GLU A 96 -0.16 3.66 8.70
CA GLU A 96 0.09 2.25 8.40
C GLU A 96 -0.17 1.94 6.91
N SER A 97 -1.24 2.47 6.34
CA SER A 97 -1.59 2.32 4.93
C SER A 97 -0.52 2.90 4.01
N LEU A 98 -0.03 4.09 4.33
CA LEU A 98 1.08 4.73 3.61
C LEU A 98 2.35 3.88 3.69
N GLN A 99 2.63 3.26 4.83
CA GLN A 99 3.79 2.39 5.00
C GLN A 99 3.72 1.13 4.12
N TYR A 100 2.53 0.52 3.99
CA TYR A 100 2.32 -0.56 3.02
C TYR A 100 2.57 -0.11 1.59
N ASN A 101 2.04 1.05 1.18
CA ASN A 101 2.23 1.59 -0.17
C ASN A 101 3.70 1.89 -0.48
N ILE A 102 4.45 2.41 0.51
CA ILE A 102 5.90 2.62 0.40
C ILE A 102 6.60 1.28 0.18
N SER A 103 6.33 0.28 1.02
CA SER A 103 6.97 -1.04 0.90
C SER A 103 6.68 -1.72 -0.44
N ASP A 104 5.44 -1.61 -0.94
CA ASP A 104 5.09 -2.14 -2.26
C ASP A 104 5.83 -1.39 -3.37
N SER A 105 5.89 -0.06 -3.31
CA SER A 105 6.62 0.76 -4.27
C SER A 105 8.12 0.44 -4.29
N GLU A 106 8.73 0.22 -3.12
CA GLU A 106 10.13 -0.20 -3.00
C GLU A 106 10.39 -1.56 -3.65
N LYS A 107 9.49 -2.53 -3.44
CA LYS A 107 9.58 -3.84 -4.11
C LYS A 107 9.49 -3.70 -5.63
N GLN A 108 8.56 -2.88 -6.13
CA GLN A 108 8.43 -2.63 -7.56
C GLN A 108 9.70 -1.95 -8.14
N ILE A 109 10.33 -1.03 -7.40
CA ILE A 109 11.58 -0.40 -7.82
C ILE A 109 12.70 -1.44 -7.94
N ILE A 110 12.82 -2.35 -6.97
CA ILE A 110 13.83 -3.42 -7.00
C ILE A 110 13.59 -4.33 -8.22
N GLN A 111 12.35 -4.80 -8.43
CA GLN A 111 12.00 -5.62 -9.58
C GLN A 111 12.34 -4.96 -10.92
N LYS A 112 12.05 -3.65 -11.05
CA LYS A 112 12.40 -2.89 -12.26
C LYS A 112 13.90 -2.74 -12.45
N LYS A 113 14.66 -2.53 -11.36
CA LYS A 113 16.13 -2.48 -11.41
C LYS A 113 16.71 -3.81 -11.88
N ASP A 114 16.21 -4.92 -11.35
CA ASP A 114 16.66 -6.26 -11.73
C ASP A 114 16.35 -6.54 -13.21
N ALA A 115 15.16 -6.18 -13.68
CA ALA A 115 14.79 -6.30 -15.09
C ALA A 115 15.71 -5.46 -16.02
N ILE A 116 16.02 -4.21 -15.63
CA ILE A 116 16.96 -3.37 -16.38
C ILE A 116 18.36 -4.00 -16.40
N ALA A 117 18.84 -4.54 -15.27
CA ALA A 117 20.14 -5.18 -15.20
C ALA A 117 20.22 -6.42 -16.09
N GLU A 118 19.13 -7.21 -16.15
CA GLU A 118 19.02 -8.37 -17.05
C GLU A 118 19.07 -7.94 -18.52
N ILE A 119 18.29 -6.93 -18.91
CA ILE A 119 18.31 -6.38 -20.27
C ILE A 119 19.72 -5.87 -20.65
N LEU A 120 20.38 -5.12 -19.77
CA LEU A 120 21.74 -4.62 -20.01
C LEU A 120 22.75 -5.77 -20.16
N ARG A 121 22.60 -6.84 -19.37
CA ARG A 121 23.45 -8.02 -19.45
C ARG A 121 23.25 -8.77 -20.76
N GLU A 122 22.01 -8.92 -21.22
CA GLU A 122 21.70 -9.52 -22.52
C GLU A 122 22.29 -8.70 -23.68
N LEU A 123 22.18 -7.37 -23.62
CA LEU A 123 22.79 -6.47 -24.61
C LEU A 123 24.31 -6.63 -24.65
N GLN A 124 24.98 -6.64 -23.50
CA GLN A 124 26.43 -6.84 -23.42
C GLN A 124 26.86 -8.21 -23.97
N GLN A 125 26.07 -9.26 -23.73
CA GLN A 125 26.36 -10.59 -24.26
C GLN A 125 26.23 -10.63 -25.79
N LYS A 126 25.24 -9.92 -26.35
CA LYS A 126 25.06 -9.80 -27.79
C LYS A 126 26.13 -8.93 -28.47
N GLU A 127 26.58 -7.85 -27.86
CA GLU A 127 27.63 -6.98 -28.41
C GLU A 127 29.02 -7.63 -28.45
N ASN A 128 29.30 -8.57 -27.54
CA ASN A 128 30.56 -9.34 -27.54
C ASN A 128 30.58 -10.49 -28.56
N GLU A 129 29.45 -10.80 -29.21
CA GLU A 129 29.48 -11.61 -30.42
C GLU A 129 29.77 -10.67 -31.61
N SER A 130 30.91 -10.87 -32.27
CA SER A 130 31.18 -10.15 -33.52
C SER A 130 30.03 -10.41 -34.50
N PRO A 131 29.46 -9.39 -35.16
CA PRO A 131 28.40 -9.59 -36.16
C PRO A 131 28.81 -10.59 -37.26
N LEU A 132 30.12 -10.64 -37.57
CA LEU A 132 30.71 -11.66 -38.44
C LEU A 132 30.65 -13.07 -37.83
N VAL A 133 30.88 -13.23 -36.52
CA VAL A 133 30.77 -14.52 -35.82
C VAL A 133 29.32 -14.97 -35.73
N THR A 134 28.35 -14.11 -35.40
CA THR A 134 26.92 -14.43 -35.43
C THR A 134 26.45 -14.79 -36.84
N PHE A 135 26.90 -14.04 -37.86
CA PHE A 135 26.65 -14.35 -39.28
C PHE A 135 27.27 -15.68 -39.73
N LEU A 136 28.49 -16.02 -39.26
CA LEU A 136 29.17 -17.29 -39.56
C LEU A 136 28.64 -18.48 -38.75
N LYS A 137 27.93 -18.22 -37.64
CA LYS A 137 27.30 -19.23 -36.76
C LYS A 137 25.89 -19.59 -37.24
N ASN A 138 25.24 -18.71 -37.98
CA ASN A 138 23.97 -18.96 -38.66
C ASN A 138 24.19 -19.87 -39.87
N LYS A 139 23.48 -21.01 -39.92
CA LYS A 139 23.69 -22.06 -40.93
C LYS A 139 23.37 -21.60 -42.35
N THR A 140 22.61 -20.53 -42.52
CA THR A 140 22.24 -19.98 -43.82
C THR A 140 22.28 -18.44 -43.82
N LEU A 141 22.67 -17.85 -44.95
CA LEU A 141 22.67 -16.40 -45.19
C LEU A 141 21.31 -15.74 -44.92
N SER A 142 20.22 -16.48 -45.09
CA SER A 142 18.85 -16.01 -44.88
C SER A 142 18.55 -15.69 -43.41
N ASP A 143 19.11 -16.47 -42.48
CA ASP A 143 18.91 -16.25 -41.04
C ASP A 143 19.65 -14.99 -40.56
N GLY A 144 20.86 -14.74 -41.10
CA GLY A 144 21.65 -13.55 -40.77
C GLY A 144 21.03 -12.24 -41.25
N VAL A 145 20.35 -12.25 -42.39
CA VAL A 145 19.65 -11.06 -42.92
C VAL A 145 18.40 -10.74 -42.10
N PHE A 146 17.66 -11.76 -41.65
CA PHE A 146 16.46 -11.59 -40.83
C PHE A 146 16.79 -10.98 -39.47
N GLU A 147 17.88 -11.41 -38.85
CA GLU A 147 18.29 -10.89 -37.53
C GLU A 147 18.87 -9.47 -37.61
N ALA A 148 19.59 -9.12 -38.69
CA ALA A 148 20.04 -7.75 -38.96
C ALA A 148 18.87 -6.78 -39.19
N GLN A 149 17.82 -7.23 -39.88
CA GLN A 149 16.60 -6.45 -40.08
C GLN A 149 15.88 -6.19 -38.75
N THR A 150 15.80 -7.21 -37.89
CA THR A 150 15.16 -7.11 -36.57
C THR A 150 15.89 -6.13 -35.64
N LEU A 151 17.22 -6.11 -35.68
CA LEU A 151 18.04 -5.15 -34.95
C LEU A 151 17.89 -3.70 -35.48
N ALA A 152 17.79 -3.53 -36.80
CA ALA A 152 17.52 -2.22 -37.41
C ALA A 152 16.12 -1.70 -37.05
N ASP A 153 15.12 -2.57 -36.98
CA ASP A 153 13.75 -2.22 -36.62
C ASP A 153 13.60 -1.87 -35.13
N LEU A 154 14.38 -2.49 -34.24
CA LEU A 154 14.45 -2.12 -32.83
C LEU A 154 15.07 -0.72 -32.61
N ASN A 155 16.08 -0.35 -33.38
CA ASN A 155 16.71 0.97 -33.32
C ASN A 155 15.81 2.10 -33.85
N ASN A 156 14.89 1.80 -34.78
CA ASN A 156 13.91 2.76 -35.30
C ASN A 156 12.68 2.94 -34.40
N ASN A 157 12.49 2.09 -33.39
CA ASN A 157 11.38 2.17 -32.43
C ASN A 157 11.82 2.69 -31.04
N LEU A 158 13.07 3.16 -30.93
CA LEU A 158 13.58 3.99 -29.83
C LEU A 158 13.55 5.46 -30.26
#